data_AF-A0A165DET8-F1
#
_entry.id   AF-A0A165DET8-F1
#
_cell.length_a   1.000
_cell.length_b   1.000
_cell.length_c   1.000
_cell.angle_alpha   90.00
_cell.angle_beta   90.00
_cell.angle_gamma   90.00
#
_symmetry.space_group_name_H-M   'P 1'
#
loop_
_entity.id
_entity.type
_entity.pdbx_description
1 polymer ?
#
loop_
_entity_poly.entity_id
_entity_poly.type
_entity_poly.pdbx_seq_one_letter_code
_entity_poly.pdbx_strand_id
1 'polypeptide(L)'
;MSNAGDDEAKSTVSRSSAATTPRVRSPHNVPIPATPSAPRSWASASPARSTRTITPPPTPPAAQTPAPPPAPSIHSQYTRSRPPSVQSMALEDPPAELQAQAAADPIPMLETLLSTMRQTLHTLTAAFDTLAYQTSQLATLRPALEGHHEIQRLKEQIAEQDQKMDTMKEFLSDTLKGHMQDVREGLKGHVEEVLGGPVKDTVRTEVETRVMERVAEQIAEKIPTALLDTVQDHKVQLAEVRRSLHNSEARRANGLLRTNNINEPLTPLLRTNGEVSPFFPHDLAALFASPGPVAKQLAADYDLHIDPESRERNLNKFMGHIGVGFQMVPAPPVSPTPVSPAHQHLM
;
A
#
# COMPACT_ATOMS: atom_id res chain seq x y z
N MET A 1 -48.61 -17.16 37.54
CA MET A 1 -49.15 -17.24 36.18
C MET A 1 -48.26 -18.23 35.43
N SER A 2 -48.30 -19.54 35.70
CA SER A 2 -49.38 -20.54 35.57
C SER A 2 -49.54 -21.06 34.14
N ASN A 3 -49.55 -22.40 34.02
CA ASN A 3 -49.67 -23.33 32.87
C ASN A 3 -48.34 -23.74 32.22
N ALA A 4 -47.80 -24.97 32.36
CA ALA A 4 -48.32 -26.31 32.67
C ALA A 4 -49.38 -26.87 31.69
N GLY A 5 -49.10 -28.08 31.18
CA GLY A 5 -49.86 -28.86 30.18
C GLY A 5 -48.87 -29.44 29.14
N ASP A 6 -48.19 -30.57 29.37
CA ASP A 6 -48.71 -31.94 29.48
C ASP A 6 -49.73 -32.28 28.39
N ASP A 7 -49.28 -32.96 27.33
CA ASP A 7 -50.14 -33.87 26.59
C ASP A 7 -49.35 -35.08 26.07
N GLU A 8 -49.69 -36.21 26.65
CA GLU A 8 -49.16 -37.55 26.50
C GLU A 8 -50.12 -38.33 25.60
N ALA A 9 -49.69 -38.75 24.40
CA ALA A 9 -50.49 -39.66 23.58
C ALA A 9 -49.64 -40.75 22.92
N LYS A 10 -49.69 -41.91 23.57
CA LYS A 10 -49.50 -43.26 23.04
C LYS A 10 -50.08 -43.42 21.62
N SER A 11 -49.36 -44.10 20.73
CA SER A 11 -49.97 -45.20 19.96
C SER A 11 -49.00 -46.06 19.14
N THR A 12 -49.05 -47.36 19.49
CA THR A 12 -49.11 -48.52 18.60
C THR A 12 -47.92 -48.87 17.72
N VAL A 13 -47.10 -49.74 18.32
CA VAL A 13 -46.55 -50.97 17.73
C VAL A 13 -47.43 -51.56 16.61
N SER A 14 -46.83 -51.80 15.45
CA SER A 14 -47.27 -52.84 14.52
C SER A 14 -46.05 -53.57 13.97
N ARG A 15 -45.90 -54.77 14.51
CA ARG A 15 -44.92 -55.81 14.21
C ARG A 15 -45.48 -56.60 13.02
N SER A 16 -44.78 -56.64 11.90
CA SER A 16 -45.08 -57.62 10.85
C SER A 16 -43.80 -58.25 10.35
N SER A 17 -43.65 -59.51 10.72
CA SER A 17 -42.63 -60.44 10.26
C SER A 17 -43.15 -61.13 8.99
N ALA A 18 -42.35 -61.16 7.92
CA ALA A 18 -42.45 -62.22 6.93
C ALA A 18 -41.11 -62.36 6.20
N ALA A 19 -40.45 -63.48 6.48
CA ALA A 19 -39.34 -64.01 5.71
C ALA A 19 -39.79 -64.37 4.29
N THR A 20 -38.96 -64.14 3.27
CA THR A 20 -38.83 -64.94 2.04
C THR A 20 -37.60 -64.47 1.25
N THR A 21 -36.46 -65.14 1.43
CA THR A 21 -35.52 -65.47 0.33
C THR A 21 -35.99 -66.80 -0.29
N PRO A 22 -35.54 -67.26 -1.48
CA PRO A 22 -34.46 -66.77 -2.35
C PRO A 22 -34.82 -66.73 -3.85
N ARG A 23 -34.12 -65.92 -4.68
CA ARG A 23 -33.83 -66.35 -6.05
C ARG A 23 -32.71 -65.57 -6.74
N VAL A 24 -31.72 -66.35 -7.14
CA VAL A 24 -30.65 -66.08 -8.11
C VAL A 24 -31.20 -65.49 -9.42
N ARG A 25 -30.63 -64.36 -9.87
CA ARG A 25 -30.50 -63.97 -11.28
C ARG A 25 -29.39 -62.93 -11.45
N SER A 26 -28.22 -63.38 -11.91
CA SER A 26 -27.27 -62.58 -12.70
C SER A 26 -27.69 -62.62 -14.18
N PRO A 27 -27.10 -61.83 -15.10
CA PRO A 27 -26.56 -60.47 -14.98
C PRO A 27 -27.29 -59.52 -15.96
N HIS A 28 -27.56 -58.28 -15.56
CA HIS A 28 -27.98 -57.24 -16.51
C HIS A 28 -26.77 -56.39 -16.87
N ASN A 29 -26.34 -56.59 -18.12
CA ASN A 29 -25.32 -55.87 -18.84
C ASN A 29 -25.81 -54.43 -19.06
N VAL A 30 -25.40 -53.51 -18.18
CA VAL A 30 -25.64 -52.07 -18.37
C VAL A 30 -24.43 -51.51 -19.12
N PRO A 31 -24.61 -50.95 -20.33
CA PRO A 31 -23.51 -50.29 -21.03
C PRO A 31 -23.08 -49.05 -20.25
N ILE A 32 -21.82 -49.05 -19.84
CA ILE A 32 -21.12 -47.92 -19.23
C ILE A 32 -21.10 -46.78 -20.27
N PRO A 33 -21.59 -45.56 -19.94
CA PRO A 33 -21.35 -44.41 -20.81
C PRO A 33 -19.85 -44.11 -20.84
N ALA A 34 -19.32 -44.00 -22.06
CA ALA A 34 -17.92 -43.69 -22.32
C ALA A 34 -17.46 -42.49 -21.48
N THR A 35 -16.41 -42.71 -20.69
CA THR A 35 -15.60 -41.67 -20.06
C THR A 35 -15.09 -40.71 -21.12
N PRO A 36 -15.43 -39.40 -21.09
CA PRO A 36 -14.76 -38.43 -21.92
C PRO A 36 -13.36 -38.16 -21.36
N SER A 37 -12.40 -38.39 -22.26
CA SER A 37 -11.07 -37.83 -22.40
C SER A 37 -10.56 -36.82 -21.35
N ALA A 38 -9.39 -37.16 -20.82
CA ALA A 38 -8.21 -36.33 -20.54
C ALA A 38 -8.42 -34.90 -19.97
N PRO A 39 -7.76 -34.54 -18.86
CA PRO A 39 -7.70 -33.16 -18.40
C PRO A 39 -6.87 -32.34 -19.39
N ARG A 40 -7.60 -31.55 -20.18
CA ARG A 40 -7.07 -30.46 -21.00
C ARG A 40 -6.34 -29.49 -20.07
N SER A 41 -5.03 -29.39 -20.24
CA SER A 41 -4.17 -28.39 -19.59
C SER A 41 -4.84 -27.02 -19.60
N TRP A 42 -5.17 -26.49 -18.43
CA TRP A 42 -5.55 -25.10 -18.28
C TRP A 42 -4.29 -24.27 -18.44
N ALA A 43 -4.00 -23.93 -19.70
CA ALA A 43 -3.14 -22.80 -20.01
C ALA A 43 -3.71 -21.58 -19.28
N SER A 44 -2.84 -20.97 -18.47
CA SER A 44 -3.04 -19.73 -17.77
C SER A 44 -3.53 -18.65 -18.75
N ALA A 45 -4.84 -18.47 -18.82
CA ALA A 45 -5.45 -17.35 -19.52
C ALA A 45 -5.47 -16.17 -18.54
N SER A 46 -4.49 -15.29 -18.71
CA SER A 46 -4.46 -13.97 -18.08
C SER A 46 -5.83 -13.30 -18.20
N PRO A 47 -6.41 -12.79 -17.10
CA PRO A 47 -7.65 -12.03 -17.21
C PRO A 47 -7.36 -10.75 -18.00
N ALA A 48 -8.06 -10.61 -19.13
CA ALA A 48 -8.11 -9.38 -19.90
C ALA A 48 -8.48 -8.23 -18.95
N ARG A 49 -7.50 -7.34 -18.79
CA ARG A 49 -7.60 -6.06 -18.10
C ARG A 49 -8.78 -5.28 -18.65
N SER A 50 -9.92 -5.36 -17.98
CA SER A 50 -11.05 -4.46 -18.20
C SER A 50 -10.59 -3.05 -17.85
N THR A 51 -10.18 -2.29 -18.86
CA THR A 51 -10.04 -0.85 -18.80
C THR A 51 -11.44 -0.26 -18.62
N ARG A 52 -11.92 -0.22 -17.38
CA ARG A 52 -12.99 0.70 -17.01
C ARG A 52 -12.41 2.10 -17.20
N THR A 53 -12.87 2.77 -18.25
CA THR A 53 -12.72 4.21 -18.45
C THR A 53 -13.32 4.90 -17.22
N ILE A 54 -12.45 5.26 -16.29
CA ILE A 54 -12.78 6.14 -15.17
C ILE A 54 -12.88 7.53 -15.79
N THR A 55 -14.10 7.97 -16.07
CA THR A 55 -14.39 9.38 -16.32
C THR A 55 -13.95 10.19 -15.10
N PRO A 56 -13.10 11.21 -15.26
CA PRO A 56 -12.64 12.03 -14.15
C PRO A 56 -13.82 12.81 -13.53
N PRO A 57 -13.78 13.07 -12.21
CA PRO A 57 -14.77 13.93 -11.57
C PRO A 57 -14.69 15.36 -12.13
N PRO A 58 -15.82 16.10 -12.13
CA PRO A 58 -15.86 17.48 -12.60
C PRO A 58 -14.91 18.36 -11.78
N THR A 59 -14.00 19.03 -12.49
CA THR A 59 -13.06 20.02 -11.99
C THR A 59 -13.80 21.07 -11.14
N PRO A 60 -13.35 21.37 -9.90
CA PRO A 60 -13.92 22.46 -9.12
C PRO A 60 -13.69 23.81 -9.84
N PRO A 61 -14.61 24.77 -9.70
CA PRO A 61 -14.48 26.08 -10.33
C PRO A 61 -13.22 26.78 -9.82
N ALA A 62 -12.38 27.21 -10.76
CA ALA A 62 -11.17 27.96 -10.48
C ALA A 62 -11.50 29.19 -9.62
N ALA A 63 -10.85 29.28 -8.46
CA ALA A 63 -10.85 30.50 -7.67
C ALA A 63 -10.30 31.63 -8.54
N GLN A 64 -11.11 32.66 -8.72
CA GLN A 64 -10.75 33.86 -9.47
C GLN A 64 -9.54 34.51 -8.80
N THR A 65 -8.41 34.49 -9.49
CA THR A 65 -7.25 35.30 -9.15
C THR A 65 -7.67 36.77 -9.19
N PRO A 66 -7.53 37.54 -8.10
CA PRO A 66 -7.76 38.98 -8.15
C PRO A 66 -6.74 39.61 -9.11
N ALA A 67 -7.25 40.39 -10.06
CA ALA A 67 -6.45 41.09 -11.04
C ALA A 67 -5.43 42.02 -10.36
N PRO A 68 -4.18 42.10 -10.86
CA PRO A 68 -3.20 43.06 -10.35
C PRO A 68 -3.66 44.50 -10.66
N PRO A 69 -3.37 45.47 -9.78
CA PRO A 69 -3.72 46.87 -10.01
C PRO A 69 -2.94 47.43 -11.22
N PRO A 70 -3.56 48.33 -12.02
CA PRO A 70 -2.90 48.97 -13.14
C PRO A 70 -1.76 49.88 -12.65
N ALA A 71 -0.61 49.77 -13.32
CA ALA A 71 0.55 50.62 -13.09
C ALA A 71 0.22 52.11 -13.36
N PRO A 72 0.78 53.05 -12.58
CA PRO A 72 0.62 54.47 -12.86
C PRO A 72 1.36 54.86 -14.14
N SER A 73 0.60 55.30 -15.13
CA SER A 73 1.13 55.93 -16.34
C SER A 73 1.68 57.31 -15.99
N ILE A 74 2.99 57.42 -15.79
CA ILE A 74 3.67 58.71 -15.71
C ILE A 74 3.95 59.18 -17.14
N HIS A 75 3.05 60.04 -17.61
CA HIS A 75 3.15 60.82 -18.83
C HIS A 75 4.21 61.91 -18.65
N SER A 76 5.47 61.57 -18.89
CA SER A 76 6.55 62.56 -19.03
C SER A 76 6.61 63.06 -20.46
N GLN A 77 5.69 63.96 -20.81
CA GLN A 77 5.94 64.95 -21.86
C GLN A 77 6.92 65.97 -21.30
N TYR A 78 8.20 65.87 -21.66
CA TYR A 78 9.08 67.03 -21.64
C TYR A 78 9.83 67.16 -22.95
N THR A 79 9.72 68.38 -23.44
CA THR A 79 10.03 68.89 -24.76
C THR A 79 11.52 68.93 -25.02
N ARG A 80 11.89 68.35 -26.15
CA ARG A 80 13.18 68.48 -26.83
C ARG A 80 13.39 69.93 -27.28
N SER A 81 14.05 70.75 -26.46
CA SER A 81 14.57 72.06 -26.87
C SER A 81 16.09 71.97 -27.09
N ARG A 82 16.45 71.85 -28.36
CA ARG A 82 17.79 71.95 -28.96
C ARG A 82 18.24 73.41 -28.98
N PRO A 83 19.41 73.78 -28.44
CA PRO A 83 20.11 75.00 -28.83
C PRO A 83 21.17 74.73 -29.92
N PRO A 84 21.57 75.78 -30.66
CA PRO A 84 22.16 75.65 -31.99
C PRO A 84 23.66 75.36 -31.97
N SER A 85 24.10 74.57 -32.94
CA SER A 85 25.48 74.41 -33.36
C SER A 85 26.07 75.78 -33.71
N VAL A 86 27.07 76.23 -32.95
CA VAL A 86 27.91 77.36 -33.34
C VAL A 86 28.91 76.82 -34.36
N GLN A 87 28.71 77.22 -35.62
CA GLN A 87 29.58 76.94 -36.74
C GLN A 87 30.97 77.53 -36.49
N SER A 88 31.96 76.67 -36.66
CA SER A 88 33.35 76.98 -36.87
C SER A 88 33.53 77.80 -38.17
N MET A 89 34.07 79.02 -38.07
CA MET A 89 34.74 79.73 -39.16
C MET A 89 36.12 80.12 -38.60
N ALA A 90 37.20 79.41 -38.90
CA ALA A 90 37.95 79.37 -40.16
C ALA A 90 38.57 80.73 -40.53
N LEU A 91 39.90 80.77 -40.38
CA LEU A 91 40.86 81.73 -40.90
C LEU A 91 40.55 82.17 -42.33
N GLU A 92 40.61 83.49 -42.60
CA GLU A 92 41.15 84.00 -43.87
C GLU A 92 41.68 85.43 -43.70
N ASP A 93 42.86 85.65 -44.28
CA ASP A 93 43.69 86.86 -44.30
C ASP A 93 43.56 87.52 -45.71
N PRO A 94 44.30 88.60 -46.07
CA PRO A 94 43.79 89.89 -46.58
C PRO A 94 43.66 90.00 -48.12
N PRO A 95 43.27 91.18 -48.66
CA PRO A 95 44.30 92.02 -49.28
C PRO A 95 44.15 93.53 -49.09
N ALA A 96 45.28 94.20 -49.34
CA ALA A 96 45.47 95.63 -49.46
C ALA A 96 44.68 96.24 -50.65
N GLU A 97 44.25 97.50 -50.52
CA GLU A 97 44.60 98.52 -51.53
C GLU A 97 44.38 99.96 -51.07
N LEU A 98 45.30 100.79 -51.53
CA LEU A 98 45.51 102.21 -51.33
C LEU A 98 44.33 103.08 -51.82
N GLN A 99 44.05 104.18 -51.13
CA GLN A 99 43.83 105.47 -51.80
C GLN A 99 44.09 106.66 -50.85
N ALA A 100 44.93 107.57 -51.33
CA ALA A 100 45.42 108.77 -50.66
C ALA A 100 44.53 109.99 -50.96
N GLN A 101 44.60 111.00 -50.07
CA GLN A 101 44.29 112.44 -50.22
C GLN A 101 43.43 112.94 -49.05
N ALA A 102 43.60 114.12 -48.45
CA ALA A 102 44.63 115.15 -48.50
C ALA A 102 44.43 116.03 -47.24
N ALA A 103 45.48 116.75 -46.89
CA ALA A 103 45.66 117.72 -45.81
C ALA A 103 44.44 118.53 -45.32
N ALA A 104 44.28 118.61 -43.98
CA ALA A 104 44.08 119.87 -43.24
C ALA A 104 44.13 119.66 -41.71
N ASP A 105 44.95 120.49 -41.06
CA ASP A 105 44.92 120.96 -39.67
C ASP A 105 45.24 120.01 -38.48
N PRO A 106 46.40 120.19 -37.82
CA PRO A 106 46.95 119.26 -36.81
C PRO A 106 46.49 119.49 -35.35
N ILE A 107 45.47 120.31 -35.11
CA ILE A 107 45.09 120.74 -33.76
C ILE A 107 43.77 120.09 -33.23
N PRO A 108 42.73 119.76 -34.04
CA PRO A 108 41.57 119.00 -33.54
C PRO A 108 41.83 117.49 -33.47
N MET A 109 42.90 116.99 -34.10
CA MET A 109 43.20 115.54 -34.19
C MET A 109 43.57 114.93 -32.83
N LEU A 110 44.24 115.73 -31.98
CA LEU A 110 44.61 115.33 -30.63
C LEU A 110 43.38 115.24 -29.71
N GLU A 111 42.37 116.06 -29.97
CA GLU A 111 41.10 116.06 -29.26
C GLU A 111 40.21 114.89 -29.70
N THR A 112 40.20 114.53 -31.00
CA THR A 112 39.58 113.29 -31.47
C THR A 112 40.29 112.04 -30.96
N LEU A 113 41.62 112.05 -30.83
CA LEU A 113 42.40 110.95 -30.24
C LEU A 113 42.15 110.83 -28.74
N LEU A 114 42.15 111.94 -28.00
CA LEU A 114 41.83 111.94 -26.56
C LEU A 114 40.37 111.58 -26.31
N SER A 115 39.45 112.01 -27.18
CA SER A 115 38.05 111.61 -27.16
C SER A 115 37.90 110.10 -27.40
N THR A 116 38.57 109.55 -28.40
CA THR A 116 38.58 108.10 -28.65
C THR A 116 39.27 107.33 -27.52
N MET A 117 40.39 107.80 -26.96
CA MET A 117 41.03 107.18 -25.79
C MET A 117 40.14 107.23 -24.54
N ARG A 118 39.39 108.32 -24.34
CA ARG A 118 38.41 108.41 -23.26
C ARG A 118 37.24 107.48 -23.50
N GLN A 119 36.77 107.37 -24.74
CA GLN A 119 35.67 106.48 -25.10
C GLN A 119 36.07 105.00 -25.00
N THR A 120 37.28 104.62 -25.40
CA THR A 120 37.82 103.26 -25.20
C THR A 120 38.04 102.96 -23.73
N LEU A 121 38.53 103.92 -22.93
CA LEU A 121 38.60 103.77 -21.48
C LEU A 121 37.21 103.61 -20.85
N HIS A 122 36.22 104.39 -21.26
CA HIS A 122 34.85 104.25 -20.75
C HIS A 122 34.22 102.91 -21.15
N THR A 123 34.52 102.43 -22.35
CA THR A 123 34.08 101.12 -22.84
C THR A 123 34.77 99.99 -22.08
N LEU A 124 36.06 100.12 -21.77
CA LEU A 124 36.81 99.19 -20.93
C LEU A 124 36.28 99.19 -19.49
N THR A 125 36.00 100.35 -18.90
CA THR A 125 35.39 100.45 -17.58
C THR A 125 34.02 99.79 -17.55
N ALA A 126 33.16 100.07 -18.54
CA ALA A 126 31.86 99.41 -18.65
C ALA A 126 31.98 97.89 -18.86
N ALA A 127 32.97 97.45 -19.66
CA ALA A 127 33.27 96.03 -19.83
C ALA A 127 33.72 95.39 -18.50
N PHE A 128 34.62 96.04 -17.76
CA PHE A 128 35.05 95.56 -16.44
C PHE A 128 33.90 95.53 -15.44
N ASP A 129 32.99 96.51 -15.44
CA ASP A 129 31.81 96.51 -14.57
C ASP A 129 30.85 95.37 -14.93
N THR A 130 30.62 95.11 -16.23
CA THR A 130 29.81 93.94 -16.65
C THR A 130 30.47 92.62 -16.27
N LEU A 131 31.80 92.53 -16.36
CA LEU A 131 32.57 91.34 -15.97
C LEU A 131 32.57 91.18 -14.45
N ALA A 132 32.68 92.26 -13.67
CA ALA A 132 32.57 92.26 -12.22
C ALA A 132 31.16 91.85 -11.77
N TYR A 133 30.12 92.36 -12.43
CA TYR A 133 28.74 91.96 -12.19
C TYR A 133 28.52 90.48 -12.51
N GLN A 134 28.96 90.01 -13.68
CA GLN A 134 28.88 88.60 -14.08
C GLN A 134 29.70 87.69 -13.15
N THR A 135 30.85 88.14 -12.67
CA THR A 135 31.68 87.40 -11.71
C THR A 135 31.00 87.33 -10.35
N SER A 136 30.34 88.41 -9.89
CA SER A 136 29.56 88.41 -8.65
C SER A 136 28.31 87.52 -8.74
N GLN A 137 27.66 87.48 -9.91
CA GLN A 137 26.57 86.56 -10.24
C GLN A 137 27.06 85.10 -10.26
N LEU A 138 28.22 84.84 -10.85
CA LEU A 138 28.84 83.51 -10.82
C LEU A 138 29.25 83.09 -9.40
N ALA A 139 29.76 84.01 -8.59
CA ALA A 139 30.11 83.76 -7.20
C ALA A 139 28.87 83.41 -6.36
N THR A 140 27.71 84.02 -6.65
CA THR A 140 26.44 83.68 -5.99
C THR A 140 25.80 82.40 -6.55
N LEU A 141 26.06 82.03 -7.80
CA LEU A 141 25.63 80.75 -8.39
C LEU A 141 26.48 79.55 -7.97
N ARG A 142 27.72 79.76 -7.50
CA ARG A 142 28.64 78.68 -7.14
C ARG A 142 28.10 77.74 -6.05
N PRO A 143 27.51 78.23 -4.93
CA PRO A 143 26.86 77.37 -3.94
C PRO A 143 25.67 76.58 -4.51
N ALA A 144 24.92 77.17 -5.46
CA ALA A 144 23.80 76.49 -6.10
C ALA A 144 24.27 75.36 -7.04
N LEU A 145 25.38 75.57 -7.76
CA LEU A 145 26.01 74.55 -8.59
C LEU A 145 26.60 73.40 -7.76
N GLU A 146 27.24 73.71 -6.63
CA GLU A 146 27.77 72.69 -5.73
C GLU A 146 26.65 71.86 -5.09
N GLY A 147 25.58 72.52 -4.64
CA GLY A 147 24.38 71.83 -4.16
C GLY A 147 23.72 70.98 -5.24
N HIS A 148 23.74 71.41 -6.51
CA HIS A 148 23.24 70.60 -7.62
C HIS A 148 24.05 69.31 -7.82
N HIS A 149 25.39 69.39 -7.79
CA HIS A 149 26.23 68.20 -7.89
C HIS A 149 26.04 67.26 -6.70
N GLU A 150 25.87 67.79 -5.48
CA GLU A 150 25.60 66.97 -4.30
C GLU A 150 24.24 66.26 -4.39
N ILE A 151 23.19 66.96 -4.84
CA ILE A 151 21.88 66.36 -5.11
C ILE A 151 21.98 65.26 -6.17
N GLN A 152 22.77 65.48 -7.23
CA GLN A 152 22.94 64.50 -8.28
C GLN A 152 23.67 63.24 -7.78
N ARG A 153 24.72 63.42 -6.99
CA ARG A 153 25.42 62.32 -6.32
C ARG A 153 24.51 61.55 -5.37
N LEU A 154 23.69 62.25 -4.58
CA LEU A 154 22.71 61.61 -3.70
C LEU A 154 21.65 60.83 -4.48
N LYS A 155 21.17 61.37 -5.61
CA LYS A 155 20.23 60.66 -6.49
C LYS A 155 20.83 59.39 -7.08
N GLU A 156 22.09 59.44 -7.51
CA GLU A 156 22.80 58.25 -8.00
C GLU A 156 22.96 57.22 -6.89
N GLN A 157 23.33 57.62 -5.68
CA GLN A 157 23.44 56.72 -4.53
C GLN A 157 22.09 56.08 -4.15
N ILE A 158 21.00 56.85 -4.17
CA ILE A 158 19.65 56.32 -3.92
C ILE A 158 19.26 55.32 -5.02
N ALA A 159 19.52 55.63 -6.29
CA ALA A 159 19.22 54.73 -7.40
C ALA A 159 20.03 53.42 -7.32
N GLU A 160 21.31 53.50 -6.96
CA GLU A 160 22.15 52.32 -6.71
C GLU A 160 21.64 51.48 -5.53
N GLN A 161 21.19 52.14 -4.46
CA GLN A 161 20.63 51.45 -3.29
C GLN A 161 19.29 50.77 -3.62
N ASP A 162 18.41 51.44 -4.36
CA ASP A 162 17.15 50.86 -4.82
C ASP A 162 17.39 49.63 -5.70
N GLN A 163 18.35 49.71 -6.63
CA GLN A 163 18.73 48.56 -7.45
C GLN A 163 19.26 47.39 -6.60
N LYS A 164 20.05 47.66 -5.56
CA LYS A 164 20.50 46.62 -4.60
C LYS A 164 19.35 46.04 -3.80
N MET A 165 18.37 46.85 -3.39
CA MET A 165 17.19 46.37 -2.68
C MET A 165 16.31 45.50 -3.58
N ASP A 166 16.13 45.86 -4.85
CA ASP A 166 15.34 45.10 -5.81
C ASP A 166 15.98 43.74 -6.11
N THR A 167 17.30 43.71 -6.34
CA THR A 167 18.04 42.44 -6.53
C THR A 167 18.00 41.55 -5.28
N MET A 168 18.10 42.13 -4.09
CA MET A 168 17.95 41.38 -2.84
C MET A 168 16.53 40.84 -2.67
N LYS A 169 15.50 41.63 -3.00
CA LYS A 169 14.10 41.21 -2.91
C LYS A 169 13.80 40.07 -3.88
N GLU A 170 14.32 40.14 -5.11
CA GLU A 170 14.19 39.07 -6.11
C GLU A 170 14.85 37.78 -5.60
N PHE A 171 16.08 37.87 -5.09
CA PHE A 171 16.78 36.73 -4.50
C PHE A 171 16.02 36.10 -3.32
N LEU A 172 15.48 36.92 -2.41
CA LEU A 172 14.67 36.41 -1.29
C LEU A 172 13.37 35.75 -1.78
N SER A 173 12.71 36.33 -2.78
CA SER A 173 11.49 35.78 -3.37
C SER A 173 11.77 34.41 -3.99
N ASP A 174 12.86 34.26 -4.74
CA ASP A 174 13.25 33.00 -5.36
C ASP A 174 13.64 31.94 -4.32
N THR A 175 14.38 32.33 -3.28
CA THR A 175 14.76 31.44 -2.18
C THR A 175 13.52 30.95 -1.43
N LEU A 176 12.58 31.85 -1.13
CA LEU A 176 11.33 31.50 -0.46
C LEU A 176 10.47 30.57 -1.33
N LYS A 177 10.38 30.86 -2.63
CA LYS A 177 9.62 30.03 -3.58
C LYS A 177 10.22 28.62 -3.70
N GLY A 178 11.55 28.52 -3.75
CA GLY A 178 12.26 27.23 -3.72
C GLY A 178 11.92 26.44 -2.46
N HIS A 179 12.04 27.08 -1.28
CA HIS A 179 11.73 26.42 -0.02
C HIS A 179 10.26 25.98 0.09
N MET A 180 9.30 26.78 -0.40
CA MET A 180 7.89 26.38 -0.45
C MET A 180 7.65 25.19 -1.38
N GLN A 181 8.38 25.09 -2.49
CA GLN A 181 8.31 23.95 -3.39
C GLN A 181 8.85 22.69 -2.73
N ASP A 182 10.00 22.77 -2.06
CA ASP A 182 10.61 21.65 -1.33
C ASP A 182 9.69 21.14 -0.21
N VAL A 183 9.07 22.05 0.55
CA VAL A 183 8.10 21.68 1.60
C VAL A 183 6.87 21.00 1.00
N ARG A 184 6.37 21.48 -0.15
CA ARG A 184 5.23 20.86 -0.83
C ARG A 184 5.55 19.46 -1.33
N GLU A 185 6.72 19.27 -1.92
CA GLU A 185 7.18 17.98 -2.42
C GLU A 185 7.46 17.00 -1.28
N GLY A 186 8.11 17.47 -0.22
CA GLY A 186 8.33 16.70 1.01
C GLY A 186 7.03 16.29 1.69
N LEU A 187 6.04 17.18 1.79
CA LEU A 187 4.73 16.86 2.36
C LEU A 187 3.98 15.85 1.51
N LYS A 188 4.03 15.97 0.18
CA LYS A 188 3.43 15.00 -0.74
C LYS A 188 4.07 13.62 -0.56
N GLY A 189 5.41 13.55 -0.53
CA GLY A 189 6.15 12.32 -0.30
C GLY A 189 5.82 11.70 1.05
N HIS A 190 5.77 12.51 2.11
CA HIS A 190 5.42 12.04 3.46
C HIS A 190 3.97 11.53 3.55
N VAL A 191 3.02 12.20 2.89
CA VAL A 191 1.63 11.72 2.80
C VAL A 191 1.57 10.38 2.06
N GLU A 192 2.29 10.23 0.95
CA GLU A 192 2.33 8.97 0.20
C GLU A 192 3.00 7.84 0.98
N GLU A 193 4.09 8.13 1.69
CA GLU A 193 4.82 7.17 2.52
C GLU A 193 4.03 6.74 3.75
N VAL A 194 3.47 7.70 4.50
CA VAL A 194 2.78 7.43 5.77
C VAL A 194 1.36 6.92 5.55
N LEU A 195 0.61 7.48 4.59
CA LEU A 195 -0.80 7.13 4.40
C LEU A 195 -1.01 6.17 3.22
N GLY A 196 -0.12 6.13 2.23
CA GLY A 196 -0.32 5.32 1.02
C GLY A 196 -0.41 3.82 1.32
N GLY A 197 0.47 3.30 2.17
CA GLY A 197 0.44 1.90 2.61
C GLY A 197 -0.83 1.58 3.42
N PRO A 198 -1.04 2.22 4.58
CA PRO A 198 -2.18 1.92 5.46
C PRO A 198 -3.55 2.09 4.79
N VAL A 199 -3.74 3.12 3.95
CA VAL A 199 -5.00 3.33 3.22
C VAL A 199 -5.22 2.20 2.22
N LYS A 200 -4.17 1.80 1.47
CA LYS A 200 -4.26 0.71 0.51
C LYS A 200 -4.60 -0.62 1.20
N ASP A 201 -4.00 -0.90 2.35
CA ASP A 201 -4.27 -2.11 3.11
C ASP A 201 -5.69 -2.10 3.69
N THR A 202 -6.13 -0.97 4.25
CA THR A 202 -7.50 -0.80 4.76
C THR A 202 -8.54 -1.02 3.64
N VAL A 203 -8.34 -0.40 2.48
CA VAL A 203 -9.21 -0.57 1.31
C VAL A 203 -9.19 -2.03 0.84
N ARG A 204 -8.03 -2.68 0.81
CA ARG A 204 -7.93 -4.09 0.43
C ARG A 204 -8.72 -4.99 1.37
N THR A 205 -8.58 -4.82 2.68
CA THR A 205 -9.29 -5.61 3.69
C THR A 205 -10.80 -5.39 3.65
N GLU A 206 -11.25 -4.14 3.49
CA GLU A 206 -12.68 -3.85 3.33
C GLU A 206 -13.26 -4.45 2.05
N VAL A 207 -12.52 -4.36 0.93
CA VAL A 207 -12.95 -4.94 -0.34
C VAL A 207 -13.02 -6.46 -0.23
N GLU A 208 -12.02 -7.12 0.36
CA GLU A 208 -12.03 -8.57 0.58
C GLU A 208 -13.23 -9.01 1.41
N THR A 209 -13.51 -8.30 2.51
CA THR A 209 -14.63 -8.58 3.40
C THR A 209 -15.97 -8.43 2.67
N ARG A 210 -16.18 -7.32 1.95
CA ARG A 210 -17.42 -7.08 1.18
C ARG A 210 -17.60 -8.08 0.04
N VAL A 211 -16.51 -8.49 -0.61
CA VAL A 211 -16.57 -9.52 -1.66
C VAL A 211 -16.95 -10.86 -1.06
N MET A 212 -16.32 -11.26 0.06
CA MET A 212 -16.68 -12.52 0.74
C MET A 212 -18.13 -12.55 1.18
N GLU A 213 -18.64 -11.47 1.76
CA GLU A 213 -20.05 -11.35 2.18
C GLU A 213 -21.01 -11.46 0.99
N ARG A 214 -20.77 -10.70 -0.09
CA ARG A 214 -21.60 -10.75 -1.30
C ARG A 214 -21.56 -12.11 -2.00
N VAL A 215 -20.39 -12.75 -2.01
CA VAL A 215 -20.24 -14.10 -2.57
C VAL A 215 -20.99 -15.11 -1.70
N ALA A 216 -20.92 -15.00 -0.38
CA ALA A 216 -21.66 -15.87 0.54
C ALA A 216 -23.18 -15.71 0.37
N GLU A 217 -23.68 -14.48 0.26
CA GLU A 217 -25.09 -14.19 -0.03
C GLU A 217 -25.53 -14.79 -1.37
N GLN A 218 -24.75 -14.59 -2.44
CA GLN A 218 -25.06 -15.14 -3.76
C GLN A 218 -25.03 -16.66 -3.77
N ILE A 219 -24.10 -17.28 -3.04
CA ILE A 219 -24.04 -18.72 -2.87
C ILE A 219 -25.28 -19.21 -2.12
N ALA A 220 -25.70 -18.55 -1.04
CA ALA A 220 -26.88 -18.92 -0.28
C ALA A 220 -28.18 -18.76 -1.10
N GLU A 221 -28.26 -17.76 -1.98
CA GLU A 221 -29.41 -17.55 -2.86
C GLU A 221 -29.47 -18.57 -4.01
N LYS A 222 -28.32 -18.89 -4.62
CA LYS A 222 -28.25 -19.73 -5.82
C LYS A 222 -28.12 -21.22 -5.53
N ILE A 223 -27.57 -21.61 -4.39
CA ILE A 223 -27.39 -23.01 -4.01
C ILE A 223 -28.48 -23.39 -3.01
N PRO A 224 -29.47 -24.22 -3.41
CA PRO A 224 -30.49 -24.70 -2.48
C PRO A 224 -29.86 -25.44 -1.29
N THR A 225 -30.34 -25.15 -0.08
CA THR A 225 -29.88 -25.81 1.16
C THR A 225 -29.99 -27.33 1.08
N ALA A 226 -31.05 -27.85 0.44
CA ALA A 226 -31.24 -29.28 0.20
C ALA A 226 -30.06 -29.95 -0.55
N LEU A 227 -29.41 -29.22 -1.46
CA LEU A 227 -28.25 -29.75 -2.18
C LEU A 227 -27.00 -29.77 -1.29
N LEU A 228 -26.83 -28.76 -0.41
CA LEU A 228 -25.74 -28.75 0.56
C LEU A 228 -25.87 -29.90 1.58
N ASP A 229 -27.10 -30.17 2.05
CA ASP A 229 -27.40 -31.28 2.93
C ASP A 229 -27.06 -32.62 2.25
N THR A 230 -27.48 -32.78 0.98
CA THR A 230 -27.14 -33.97 0.18
C THR A 230 -25.63 -34.15 0.00
N VAL A 231 -24.89 -33.06 -0.23
CA VAL A 231 -23.43 -33.11 -0.33
C VAL A 231 -22.78 -33.48 1.00
N GLN A 232 -23.29 -32.98 2.13
CA GLN A 232 -22.82 -33.41 3.45
C GLN A 232 -23.11 -34.89 3.69
N ASP A 233 -24.32 -35.36 3.39
CA ASP A 233 -24.69 -36.77 3.54
C ASP A 233 -23.77 -37.67 2.71
N HIS A 234 -23.52 -37.30 1.45
CA HIS A 234 -22.58 -38.03 0.60
C HIS A 234 -21.14 -37.99 1.14
N LYS A 235 -20.72 -36.88 1.74
CA LYS A 235 -19.39 -36.79 2.37
C LYS A 235 -19.28 -37.72 3.58
N VAL A 236 -20.33 -37.81 4.39
CA VAL A 236 -20.40 -38.75 5.53
C VAL A 236 -20.37 -40.20 5.03
N GLN A 237 -21.18 -40.52 4.01
CA GLN A 237 -21.19 -41.85 3.38
C GLN A 237 -19.83 -42.23 2.80
N LEU A 238 -19.15 -41.31 2.10
CA LEU A 238 -17.81 -41.55 1.56
C LEU A 238 -16.77 -41.76 2.66
N ALA A 239 -16.86 -41.01 3.76
CA ALA A 239 -15.98 -41.20 4.91
C ALA A 239 -16.20 -42.59 5.55
N GLU A 240 -17.45 -43.03 5.67
CA GLU A 240 -17.82 -44.37 6.15
C GLU A 240 -17.29 -45.47 5.21
N VAL A 241 -17.49 -45.34 3.90
CA VAL A 241 -17.00 -46.31 2.92
C VAL A 241 -15.47 -46.42 2.95
N ARG A 242 -14.76 -45.28 2.99
CA ARG A 242 -13.29 -45.27 3.10
C ARG A 242 -12.82 -45.95 4.37
N ARG A 243 -13.48 -45.68 5.50
CA ARG A 243 -13.18 -46.32 6.78
C ARG A 243 -13.43 -47.83 6.74
N SER A 244 -14.55 -48.25 6.15
CA SER A 244 -14.93 -49.65 5.99
C SER A 244 -13.93 -50.41 5.11
N LEU A 245 -13.50 -49.78 4.01
CA LEU A 245 -12.45 -50.30 3.14
C LEU A 245 -11.13 -50.44 3.89
N HIS A 246 -10.67 -49.38 4.56
CA HIS A 246 -9.45 -49.42 5.36
C HIS A 246 -9.50 -50.51 6.43
N ASN A 247 -10.60 -50.62 7.18
CA ASN A 247 -10.76 -51.65 8.20
C ASN A 247 -10.82 -53.06 7.60
N SER A 248 -11.37 -53.23 6.40
CA SER A 248 -11.39 -54.51 5.69
C SER A 248 -9.97 -54.92 5.24
N GLU A 249 -9.18 -53.96 4.77
CA GLU A 249 -7.77 -54.17 4.43
C GLU A 249 -6.92 -54.47 5.66
N ALA A 250 -7.11 -53.71 6.75
CA ALA A 250 -6.44 -53.95 8.03
C ALA A 250 -6.77 -55.33 8.59
N ARG A 251 -8.05 -55.75 8.55
CA ARG A 251 -8.47 -57.11 8.95
C ARG A 251 -7.82 -58.19 8.08
N ARG A 252 -7.73 -57.96 6.77
CA ARG A 252 -7.06 -58.90 5.86
C ARG A 252 -5.59 -59.03 6.20
N ALA A 253 -4.89 -57.93 6.45
CA ALA A 253 -3.48 -57.91 6.83
C ALA A 253 -3.26 -58.62 8.17
N ASN A 254 -4.03 -58.24 9.19
CA ASN A 254 -3.94 -58.83 10.54
C ASN A 254 -4.31 -60.32 10.55
N GLY A 255 -5.22 -60.77 9.68
CA GLY A 255 -5.59 -62.17 9.55
C GLY A 255 -4.50 -63.07 8.94
N LEU A 256 -3.48 -62.48 8.30
CA LEU A 256 -2.30 -63.24 7.85
C LEU A 256 -1.33 -63.54 9.00
N LEU A 257 -1.46 -62.83 10.14
CA LEU A 257 -0.61 -63.04 11.30
C LEU A 257 -0.88 -64.41 11.92
N ARG A 258 0.20 -65.15 12.19
CA ARG A 258 0.18 -66.47 12.81
C ARG A 258 0.97 -66.44 14.13
N THR A 259 0.87 -67.51 14.92
CA THR A 259 1.60 -67.69 16.19
C THR A 259 3.11 -67.50 16.05
N ASN A 260 3.68 -67.77 14.88
CA ASN A 260 5.12 -67.63 14.63
C ASN A 260 5.58 -66.16 14.45
N ASN A 261 4.64 -65.23 14.17
CA ASN A 261 4.92 -63.84 13.83
C ASN A 261 4.28 -62.87 14.83
N ILE A 262 4.34 -63.19 16.12
CA ILE A 262 3.64 -62.42 17.17
C ILE A 262 4.16 -60.97 17.34
N ASN A 263 5.39 -60.71 16.90
CA ASN A 263 6.05 -59.39 17.00
C ASN A 263 5.86 -58.54 15.73
N GLU A 264 5.12 -59.04 14.73
CA GLU A 264 4.82 -58.28 13.52
C GLU A 264 3.76 -57.20 13.83
N PRO A 265 3.91 -55.96 13.33
CA PRO A 265 3.03 -54.87 13.70
C PRO A 265 1.61 -55.08 13.20
N LEU A 266 0.64 -54.82 14.08
CA LEU A 266 -0.78 -54.83 13.75
C LEU A 266 -1.14 -53.59 12.94
N THR A 267 -1.93 -53.80 11.88
CA THR A 267 -2.53 -52.70 11.13
C THR A 267 -3.73 -52.16 11.93
N PRO A 268 -3.74 -50.85 12.29
CA PRO A 268 -4.76 -50.28 13.14
C PRO A 268 -6.13 -50.20 12.45
N LEU A 269 -7.20 -50.41 13.22
CA LEU A 269 -8.58 -50.18 12.75
C LEU A 269 -9.04 -48.79 13.17
N LEU A 270 -9.77 -48.11 12.28
CA LEU A 270 -10.41 -46.83 12.53
C LEU A 270 -11.77 -47.04 13.19
N ARG A 271 -12.05 -46.31 14.27
CA ARG A 271 -13.32 -46.32 14.99
C ARG A 271 -14.41 -45.54 14.23
N THR A 272 -15.64 -45.51 14.76
CA THR A 272 -16.78 -44.74 14.21
C THR A 272 -16.51 -43.23 14.12
N ASN A 273 -15.56 -42.70 14.90
CA ASN A 273 -15.10 -41.32 14.82
C ASN A 273 -14.00 -41.08 13.75
N GLY A 274 -13.49 -42.14 13.11
CA GLY A 274 -12.41 -42.07 12.11
C GLY A 274 -11.01 -42.03 12.69
N GLU A 275 -10.85 -42.15 14.02
CA GLU A 275 -9.55 -42.20 14.69
C GLU A 275 -9.23 -43.62 15.16
N VAL A 276 -7.95 -43.89 15.38
CA VAL A 276 -7.48 -45.13 16.01
C VAL A 276 -7.65 -45.00 17.53
N SER A 277 -8.00 -46.10 18.21
CA SER A 277 -8.00 -46.11 19.68
C SER A 277 -6.60 -45.81 20.23
N PRO A 278 -6.46 -44.94 21.25
CA PRO A 278 -5.16 -44.69 21.88
C PRO A 278 -4.60 -45.94 22.59
N PHE A 279 -5.45 -46.93 22.86
CA PHE A 279 -5.08 -48.21 23.47
C PHE A 279 -4.85 -49.32 22.43
N PHE A 280 -4.84 -48.99 21.13
CA PHE A 280 -4.59 -49.97 20.09
C PHE A 280 -3.15 -50.49 20.20
N PRO A 281 -2.94 -51.81 20.39
CA PRO A 281 -1.61 -52.36 20.57
C PRO A 281 -0.81 -52.35 19.27
N HIS A 282 0.51 -52.15 19.38
CA HIS A 282 1.40 -52.15 18.23
C HIS A 282 1.56 -53.53 17.60
N ASP A 283 1.55 -54.60 18.39
CA ASP A 283 1.71 -55.98 17.94
C ASP A 283 0.85 -56.95 18.79
N LEU A 284 0.83 -58.24 18.41
CA LEU A 284 0.06 -59.26 19.12
C LEU A 284 0.64 -59.55 20.52
N ALA A 285 1.95 -59.38 20.70
CA ALA A 285 2.60 -59.55 21.99
C ALA A 285 2.11 -58.50 23.01
N ALA A 286 2.04 -57.23 22.61
CA ALA A 286 1.48 -56.15 23.42
C ALA A 286 -0.02 -56.34 23.67
N LEU A 287 -0.76 -56.87 22.69
CA LEU A 287 -2.19 -57.21 22.87
C LEU A 287 -2.36 -58.26 23.97
N PHE A 288 -1.54 -59.33 24.00
CA PHE A 288 -1.64 -60.38 25.04
C PHE A 288 -1.11 -59.93 26.40
N ALA A 289 -0.15 -59.00 26.42
CA ALA A 289 0.35 -58.38 27.63
C ALA A 289 -0.63 -57.32 28.21
N SER A 290 -1.66 -56.94 27.46
CA SER A 290 -2.58 -55.88 27.89
C SER A 290 -3.36 -56.26 29.16
N PRO A 291 -3.47 -55.33 30.14
CA PRO A 291 -4.17 -55.59 31.39
C PRO A 291 -5.68 -55.63 31.17
N GLY A 292 -6.41 -56.34 32.05
CA GLY A 292 -7.87 -56.46 32.02
C GLY A 292 -8.67 -55.16 31.75
N PRO A 293 -8.37 -54.03 32.41
CA PRO A 293 -9.06 -52.76 32.13
C PRO A 293 -8.82 -52.24 30.71
N VAL A 294 -7.61 -52.39 30.16
CA VAL A 294 -7.30 -51.96 28.79
C VAL A 294 -8.04 -52.84 27.78
N ALA A 295 -8.11 -54.15 27.99
CA ALA A 295 -8.89 -55.05 27.14
C ALA A 295 -10.39 -54.71 27.11
N LYS A 296 -10.95 -54.29 28.25
CA LYS A 296 -12.34 -53.81 28.35
C LYS A 296 -12.53 -52.50 27.59
N GLN A 297 -11.62 -51.54 27.77
CA GLN A 297 -11.66 -50.26 27.06
C GLN A 297 -11.54 -50.46 25.55
N LEU A 298 -10.66 -51.35 25.11
CA LEU A 298 -10.47 -51.70 23.70
C LEU A 298 -11.73 -52.34 23.11
N ALA A 299 -12.41 -53.23 23.84
CA ALA A 299 -13.69 -53.77 23.39
C ALA A 299 -14.77 -52.68 23.31
N ALA A 300 -14.80 -51.75 24.28
CA ALA A 300 -15.73 -50.62 24.29
C ALA A 300 -15.51 -49.66 23.12
N ASP A 301 -14.26 -49.28 22.84
CA ASP A 301 -13.87 -48.33 21.80
C ASP A 301 -14.29 -48.74 20.38
N TYR A 302 -14.48 -50.06 20.16
CA TYR A 302 -14.90 -50.64 18.89
C TYR A 302 -16.34 -51.21 18.96
N ASP A 303 -17.14 -50.75 19.93
CA ASP A 303 -18.55 -51.12 20.11
C ASP A 303 -18.78 -52.64 20.20
N LEU A 304 -17.83 -53.37 20.79
CA LEU A 304 -17.91 -54.82 21.00
C LEU A 304 -18.59 -55.13 22.32
N HIS A 305 -19.29 -56.26 22.38
CA HIS A 305 -19.96 -56.70 23.61
C HIS A 305 -18.92 -57.02 24.71
N ILE A 306 -18.93 -56.25 25.81
CA ILE A 306 -17.97 -56.37 26.92
C ILE A 306 -18.42 -57.46 27.90
N ASP A 307 -17.52 -58.36 28.24
CA ASP A 307 -17.67 -59.31 29.36
C ASP A 307 -16.96 -58.72 30.61
N PRO A 308 -17.69 -58.42 31.69
CA PRO A 308 -17.09 -57.79 32.87
C PRO A 308 -16.15 -58.71 33.64
N GLU A 309 -16.27 -60.04 33.50
CA GLU A 309 -15.56 -61.00 34.35
C GLU A 309 -14.35 -61.62 33.66
N SER A 310 -14.27 -61.60 32.33
CA SER A 310 -13.18 -62.26 31.60
C SER A 310 -12.44 -61.35 30.64
N ARG A 311 -11.18 -61.08 30.96
CA ARG A 311 -10.21 -60.41 30.06
C ARG A 311 -10.05 -61.19 28.77
N GLU A 312 -9.86 -62.50 28.87
CA GLU A 312 -9.58 -63.39 27.73
C GLU A 312 -10.76 -63.38 26.75
N ARG A 313 -12.00 -63.34 27.23
CA ARG A 313 -13.18 -63.22 26.36
C ARG A 313 -13.24 -61.88 25.63
N ASN A 314 -12.87 -60.78 26.29
CA ASN A 314 -12.81 -59.47 25.64
C ASN A 314 -11.71 -59.40 24.58
N LEU A 315 -10.51 -59.92 24.90
CA LEU A 315 -9.40 -60.00 23.95
C LEU A 315 -9.76 -60.90 22.77
N ASN A 316 -10.39 -62.05 23.01
CA ASN A 316 -10.81 -62.95 21.93
C ASN A 316 -11.86 -62.31 21.00
N LYS A 317 -12.82 -61.55 21.55
CA LYS A 317 -13.77 -60.78 20.74
C LYS A 317 -13.07 -59.72 19.91
N PHE A 318 -12.13 -59.00 20.52
CA PHE A 318 -11.34 -57.99 19.82
C PHE A 318 -10.46 -58.59 18.72
N MET A 319 -9.76 -59.70 19.00
CA MET A 319 -8.97 -60.46 18.03
C MET A 319 -9.80 -60.89 16.82
N GLY A 320 -11.00 -61.43 17.06
CA GLY A 320 -11.94 -61.74 15.99
C GLY A 320 -12.37 -60.51 15.19
N HIS A 321 -12.59 -59.37 15.86
CA HIS A 321 -12.95 -58.12 15.19
C HIS A 321 -11.82 -57.54 14.31
N ILE A 322 -10.56 -57.66 14.74
CA ILE A 322 -9.40 -57.23 13.94
C ILE A 322 -8.97 -58.26 12.89
N GLY A 323 -9.68 -59.40 12.76
CA GLY A 323 -9.45 -60.40 11.72
C GLY A 323 -8.44 -61.50 12.09
N VAL A 324 -7.94 -61.53 13.32
CA VAL A 324 -6.98 -62.55 13.78
C VAL A 324 -7.72 -63.88 14.00
N GLY A 325 -7.27 -64.93 13.30
CA GLY A 325 -7.98 -66.21 13.21
C GLY A 325 -7.75 -67.22 14.33
N PHE A 326 -7.03 -66.85 15.40
CA PHE A 326 -6.75 -67.74 16.53
C PHE A 326 -7.18 -67.12 17.86
N GLN A 327 -7.39 -67.98 18.86
CA GLN A 327 -8.03 -67.60 20.12
C GLN A 327 -7.08 -67.83 21.31
N MET A 328 -7.11 -66.93 22.29
CA MET A 328 -6.50 -67.16 23.59
C MET A 328 -7.31 -68.20 24.36
N VAL A 329 -6.64 -69.30 24.72
CA VAL A 329 -7.19 -70.31 25.63
C VAL A 329 -6.71 -69.96 27.04
N PRO A 330 -7.60 -69.86 28.05
CA PRO A 330 -7.18 -69.72 29.43
C PRO A 330 -6.19 -70.83 29.78
N ALA A 331 -5.05 -70.46 30.37
CA ALA A 331 -4.13 -71.46 30.87
C ALA A 331 -4.91 -72.39 31.81
N PRO A 332 -4.80 -73.72 31.65
CA PRO A 332 -5.44 -74.64 32.59
C PRO A 332 -4.98 -74.22 34.00
N PRO A 333 -5.90 -74.19 34.98
CA PRO A 333 -5.54 -73.81 36.33
C PRO A 333 -4.38 -74.69 36.74
N VAL A 334 -3.20 -74.10 36.94
CA VAL A 334 -2.02 -74.82 37.39
C VAL A 334 -2.40 -75.36 38.76
N SER A 335 -2.77 -76.65 38.79
CA SER A 335 -3.00 -77.36 40.02
C SER A 335 -1.76 -77.14 40.87
N PRO A 336 -1.89 -76.58 42.09
CA PRO A 336 -0.75 -76.17 42.89
C PRO A 336 0.19 -77.36 42.95
N THR A 337 1.36 -77.24 42.29
CA THR A 337 2.34 -78.31 42.25
C THR A 337 2.60 -78.66 43.71
N PRO A 338 2.32 -79.89 44.16
CA PRO A 338 2.49 -80.25 45.55
C PRO A 338 3.94 -79.94 45.89
N VAL A 339 4.14 -78.96 46.76
CA VAL A 339 5.45 -78.58 47.27
C VAL A 339 5.99 -79.82 47.96
N SER A 340 6.83 -80.56 47.24
CA SER A 340 7.46 -81.76 47.77
C SER A 340 8.28 -81.33 48.99
N PRO A 341 7.99 -81.84 50.21
CA PRO A 341 8.67 -81.40 51.41
C PRO A 341 10.11 -81.89 51.38
N ALA A 342 11.01 -81.06 50.85
CA ALA A 342 12.43 -81.32 50.84
C ALA A 342 12.98 -81.25 52.28
N HIS A 343 13.30 -82.42 52.83
CA HIS A 343 14.28 -82.69 53.87
C HIS A 343 14.65 -81.55 54.84
N GLN A 344 13.90 -81.45 55.93
CA GLN A 344 14.47 -81.08 57.23
C GLN A 344 15.00 -82.36 57.91
N HIS A 345 16.19 -82.83 57.54
CA HIS A 345 16.91 -83.77 58.42
C HIS A 345 18.42 -83.73 58.18
N LEU A 346 19.11 -82.91 58.99
CA LEU A 346 20.50 -83.15 59.36
C LEU A 346 20.69 -82.69 60.81
N MET A 347 20.50 -83.62 61.74
CA MET A 347 21.23 -83.71 63.00
C MET A 347 21.47 -85.18 63.32
#